data_AF-A0A8T3WRG8-F1
#
_entry.id   AF-A0A8T3WRG8-F1
#
_cell.length_a   1.000
_cell.length_b   1.000
_cell.length_c   1.000
_cell.angle_alpha   90.00
_cell.angle_beta   90.00
_cell.angle_gamma   90.00
#
_symmetry.space_group_name_H-M   'P 1'
#
loop_
_entity.id
_entity.type
_entity.pdbx_description
1 polymer ?
#
loop_
_entity_poly.entity_id
_entity_poly.type
_entity_poly.pdbx_seq_one_letter_code
_entity_poly.pdbx_strand_id
1 'polypeptide(L)'
;MLQEVYNSLLKKYSHRGWWPLIENDKIIYHPKDYSYPKTREQEFEICAGVILTQNTSWKNAEKALLLLHKNKMLNPYKIIHNDVSDIIRSSGYYNQKAKKLKEFSKFFVSEFDRLKTMKSKDARTLLLSVKGIGKESADSILLY
;
A
#
# COMPACT_ATOMS: atom_id res chain seq x y z
N MET A 1 26.47 -15.15 -16.87
CA MET A 1 26.40 -14.96 -15.41
C MET A 1 25.13 -14.23 -14.93
N LEU A 2 24.95 -12.91 -15.13
CA LEU A 2 23.75 -12.20 -14.60
C LEU A 2 22.42 -12.69 -15.21
N GLN A 3 22.41 -12.95 -16.53
CA GLN A 3 21.24 -13.47 -17.24
C GLN A 3 20.84 -14.88 -16.75
N GLU A 4 21.81 -15.73 -16.42
CA GLU A 4 21.56 -17.10 -15.94
C GLU A 4 20.98 -17.09 -14.53
N VAL A 5 21.49 -16.20 -13.66
CA VAL A 5 20.93 -15.97 -12.32
C VAL A 5 19.51 -15.44 -12.43
N TYR A 6 19.28 -14.44 -13.29
CA TYR A 6 17.95 -13.89 -13.55
C TYR A 6 16.98 -14.98 -14.03
N ASN A 7 17.35 -15.76 -15.05
CA ASN A 7 16.52 -16.83 -15.59
C ASN A 7 16.23 -17.93 -14.56
N SER A 8 17.21 -18.26 -13.72
CA SER A 8 17.05 -19.25 -12.65
C SER A 8 16.08 -18.78 -11.56
N LEU A 9 16.19 -17.52 -11.14
CA LEU A 9 15.26 -16.90 -10.20
C LEU A 9 13.86 -16.78 -10.80
N LEU A 10 13.75 -16.35 -12.05
CA LEU A 10 12.48 -16.22 -12.76
C LEU A 10 11.79 -17.59 -12.90
N LYS A 11 12.53 -18.65 -13.23
CA LYS A 11 12.00 -20.02 -13.30
C LYS A 11 11.51 -20.52 -11.95
N LYS A 12 12.22 -20.20 -10.86
CA LYS A 12 11.88 -20.65 -9.50
C LYS A 12 10.69 -19.88 -8.90
N TYR A 13 10.65 -18.56 -9.08
CA TYR A 13 9.67 -17.70 -8.43
C TYR A 13 8.52 -17.26 -9.35
N SER A 14 8.60 -17.54 -10.65
CA SER A 14 7.68 -17.11 -11.70
C SER A 14 7.55 -15.58 -11.80
N HIS A 15 6.72 -15.13 -12.74
CA HIS A 15 6.34 -13.72 -12.85
C HIS A 15 5.42 -13.38 -11.69
N ARG A 16 5.96 -12.70 -10.68
CA ARG A 16 5.14 -12.17 -9.59
C ARG A 16 4.43 -10.92 -10.08
N GLY A 17 3.13 -10.81 -9.81
CA GLY A 17 2.48 -9.51 -9.78
C GLY A 17 3.12 -8.66 -8.68
N TRP A 18 3.25 -7.36 -8.92
CA TRP A 18 3.95 -6.43 -8.04
C TRP A 18 3.29 -6.30 -6.67
N TRP A 19 1.98 -6.02 -6.66
CA TRP A 19 1.18 -5.89 -5.44
C TRP A 19 -0.11 -6.68 -5.57
N PRO A 20 -0.53 -7.46 -4.57
CA PRO A 20 -1.80 -8.16 -4.62
C PRO A 20 -2.96 -7.28 -4.15
N LEU A 21 -4.12 -7.42 -4.78
CA LEU A 21 -5.30 -6.60 -4.50
C LEU A 21 -6.46 -7.46 -3.99
N ILE A 22 -7.39 -6.82 -3.27
CA ILE A 22 -8.61 -7.46 -2.81
C ILE A 22 -9.60 -7.56 -3.96
N GLU A 23 -9.91 -8.79 -4.34
CA GLU A 23 -10.94 -9.14 -5.32
C GLU A 23 -11.82 -10.25 -4.73
N ASN A 24 -13.14 -10.06 -4.73
CA ASN A 24 -14.10 -11.02 -4.18
C ASN A 24 -13.74 -11.48 -2.75
N ASP A 25 -13.47 -10.52 -1.86
CA ASP A 25 -13.08 -10.72 -0.45
C ASP A 25 -11.77 -11.52 -0.22
N LYS A 26 -10.92 -11.63 -1.25
CA LYS A 26 -9.64 -12.35 -1.20
C LYS A 26 -8.51 -11.50 -1.76
N ILE A 27 -7.31 -11.68 -1.21
CA ILE A 27 -6.09 -11.08 -1.78
C ILE A 27 -5.61 -11.92 -2.96
N ILE A 28 -5.52 -11.31 -4.13
CA ILE A 28 -5.16 -11.95 -5.39
C ILE A 28 -3.92 -11.27 -5.99
N TYR A 29 -2.96 -12.08 -6.44
CA TYR A 29 -1.84 -11.61 -7.26
C TYR A 29 -2.22 -11.68 -8.74
N HIS A 30 -1.68 -10.76 -9.54
CA HIS A 30 -1.84 -10.75 -11.00
C HIS A 30 -0.51 -11.04 -11.71
N PRO A 31 -0.05 -12.31 -11.75
CA PRO A 31 1.14 -12.69 -12.51
C PRO A 31 1.09 -12.16 -13.95
N LYS A 32 2.17 -11.50 -14.37
CA LYS A 32 2.34 -10.92 -15.72
C LYS A 32 1.44 -9.73 -16.07
N ASP A 33 0.60 -9.25 -15.16
CA ASP A 33 -0.13 -7.99 -15.33
C ASP A 33 0.47 -6.92 -14.42
N TYR A 34 1.14 -5.95 -15.04
CA TYR A 34 1.80 -4.81 -14.39
C TYR A 34 1.04 -3.49 -14.63
N SER A 35 -0.21 -3.56 -15.11
CA SER A 35 -1.07 -2.40 -15.35
C SER A 35 -1.85 -1.95 -14.12
N TYR A 36 -1.76 -2.69 -13.01
CA TYR A 36 -2.34 -2.29 -11.73
C TYR A 36 -1.43 -1.30 -11.01
N PRO A 37 -2.00 -0.37 -10.22
CA PRO A 37 -3.44 -0.18 -9.96
C PRO A 37 -4.20 0.44 -11.15
N LYS A 38 -5.47 0.05 -11.33
CA LYS A 38 -6.36 0.52 -12.41
C LYS A 38 -7.38 1.55 -11.94
N THR A 39 -7.65 1.60 -10.64
CA THR A 39 -8.60 2.55 -10.04
C THR A 39 -8.00 3.25 -8.83
N ARG A 40 -8.59 4.38 -8.46
CA ARG A 40 -8.16 5.18 -7.30
C ARG A 40 -8.35 4.44 -5.98
N GLU A 41 -9.33 3.55 -5.90
CA GLU A 41 -9.54 2.67 -4.75
C GLU A 41 -8.39 1.68 -4.60
N GLN A 42 -7.90 1.13 -5.72
CA GLN A 42 -6.74 0.23 -5.73
C GLN A 42 -5.44 0.97 -5.38
N GLU A 43 -5.25 2.19 -5.89
CA GLU A 43 -4.12 3.06 -5.48
C GLU A 43 -4.10 3.26 -3.96
N PHE A 44 -5.27 3.57 -3.38
CA PHE A 44 -5.40 3.74 -1.94
C PHE A 44 -5.15 2.44 -1.17
N GLU A 45 -5.66 1.32 -1.66
CA GLU A 45 -5.45 -0.01 -1.05
C GLU A 45 -3.96 -0.36 -0.98
N ILE A 46 -3.22 -0.15 -2.07
CA ILE A 46 -1.77 -0.35 -2.12
C ILE A 46 -1.08 0.50 -1.05
N CYS A 47 -1.38 1.81 -1.03
CA CYS A 47 -0.78 2.73 -0.07
C CYS A 47 -1.10 2.36 1.39
N ALA A 48 -2.36 2.02 1.68
CA ALA A 48 -2.78 1.56 2.99
C ALA A 48 -2.02 0.29 3.40
N GLY A 49 -1.84 -0.63 2.45
CA GLY A 49 -1.07 -1.84 2.65
C GLY A 49 0.41 -1.56 2.96
N VAL A 50 1.05 -0.64 2.24
CA VAL A 50 2.43 -0.19 2.53
C VAL A 50 2.56 0.37 3.96
N ILE A 51 1.56 1.12 4.43
CA ILE A 51 1.58 1.64 5.82
C ILE A 51 1.38 0.50 6.82
N LEU A 52 0.49 -0.45 6.50
CA LEU A 52 0.17 -1.58 7.36
C LEU A 52 1.31 -2.58 7.46
N THR A 53 2.17 -2.72 6.45
CA THR A 53 3.34 -3.62 6.47
C THR A 53 4.52 -3.11 7.28
N GLN A 54 4.56 -1.82 7.64
CA GLN A 54 5.64 -1.26 8.47
C GLN A 54 5.80 -2.05 9.78
N ASN A 55 6.99 -2.60 10.04
CA ASN A 55 7.29 -3.39 11.25
C ASN A 55 6.33 -4.56 11.52
N THR A 56 5.82 -5.23 10.48
CA THR A 56 5.00 -6.44 10.62
C THR A 56 5.14 -7.37 9.42
N SER A 57 4.63 -8.60 9.54
CA SER A 57 4.61 -9.55 8.42
C SER A 57 3.51 -9.20 7.40
N TRP A 58 3.70 -9.57 6.13
CA TRP A 58 2.66 -9.41 5.10
C TRP A 58 1.34 -10.08 5.52
N LYS A 59 1.39 -11.30 6.07
CA LYS A 59 0.21 -12.03 6.56
C LYS A 59 -0.64 -11.21 7.55
N ASN A 60 0.01 -10.44 8.41
CA ASN A 60 -0.66 -9.61 9.41
C ASN A 60 -1.26 -8.33 8.80
N ALA A 61 -0.56 -7.73 7.83
CA ALA A 61 -1.04 -6.58 7.06
C ALA A 61 -2.21 -6.95 6.15
N GLU A 62 -2.13 -8.08 5.44
CA GLU A 62 -3.20 -8.67 4.64
C GLU A 62 -4.47 -8.87 5.47
N LYS A 63 -4.34 -9.46 6.67
CA LYS A 63 -5.49 -9.61 7.58
C LYS A 63 -6.13 -8.27 7.95
N ALA A 64 -5.32 -7.23 8.19
CA ALA A 64 -5.81 -5.89 8.51
C ALA A 64 -6.51 -5.24 7.30
N LEU A 65 -5.95 -5.38 6.09
CA LEU A 65 -6.55 -4.89 4.84
C LEU A 65 -7.91 -5.54 4.58
N LEU A 66 -8.00 -6.86 4.71
CA LEU A 66 -9.26 -7.60 4.54
C LEU A 66 -10.30 -7.16 5.58
N LEU A 67 -9.91 -6.92 6.83
CA LEU A 67 -10.82 -6.42 7.86
C LEU A 67 -11.29 -4.99 7.55
N LEU A 68 -10.41 -4.10 7.07
CA LEU A 68 -10.80 -2.76 6.61
C LEU A 68 -11.79 -2.84 5.45
N HIS A 69 -11.53 -3.71 4.46
CA HIS A 69 -12.41 -3.92 3.32
C HIS A 69 -13.80 -4.41 3.76
N LYS A 70 -13.85 -5.47 4.57
CA LYS A 70 -15.11 -6.05 5.08
C LYS A 70 -15.93 -5.06 5.92
N ASN A 71 -15.27 -4.21 6.69
CA ASN A 71 -15.93 -3.15 7.47
C ASN A 71 -16.24 -1.89 6.62
N LYS A 72 -15.99 -1.93 5.31
CA LYS A 72 -16.13 -0.79 4.39
C LYS A 72 -15.35 0.45 4.83
N MET A 73 -14.23 0.24 5.53
CA MET A 73 -13.33 1.26 6.07
C MET A 73 -12.05 1.42 5.25
N LEU A 74 -11.80 0.59 4.25
CA LEU A 74 -10.71 0.78 3.28
C LEU A 74 -11.06 1.91 2.29
N ASN A 75 -11.20 3.13 2.81
CA ASN A 75 -11.58 4.32 2.07
C ASN A 75 -10.99 5.56 2.77
N PRO A 76 -10.26 6.43 2.05
CA PRO A 76 -9.55 7.55 2.67
C PRO A 76 -10.52 8.52 3.36
N TYR A 77 -11.65 8.83 2.74
CA TYR A 77 -12.66 9.74 3.30
C TYR A 77 -13.22 9.23 4.62
N LYS A 78 -13.43 7.91 4.75
CA LYS A 78 -13.90 7.31 6.01
C LYS A 78 -12.82 7.29 7.09
N ILE A 79 -11.58 6.92 6.75
CA ILE A 79 -10.48 6.86 7.71
C ILE A 79 -10.15 8.23 8.29
N ILE A 80 -10.34 9.32 7.53
CA ILE A 80 -10.18 10.69 8.05
C ILE A 80 -11.08 10.93 9.27
N HIS A 81 -12.31 10.42 9.27
CA HIS A 81 -13.32 10.72 10.28
C HIS A 81 -13.54 9.62 11.33
N ASN A 82 -12.98 8.42 11.13
CA ASN A 82 -13.21 7.27 12.00
C ASN A 82 -11.88 6.76 12.58
N ASP A 83 -11.93 6.17 13.79
CA ASP A 83 -10.81 5.39 14.30
C ASP A 83 -10.88 3.95 13.78
N VAL A 84 -9.78 3.47 13.24
CA VAL A 84 -9.63 2.12 12.67
C VAL A 84 -8.62 1.27 13.44
N SER A 85 -8.12 1.77 14.57
CA SER A 85 -7.11 1.14 15.42
C SER A 85 -7.45 -0.32 15.75
N ASP A 86 -8.68 -0.60 16.16
CA ASP A 86 -9.14 -1.96 16.48
C ASP A 86 -9.25 -2.87 15.25
N ILE A 87 -9.69 -2.32 14.10
CA ILE A 87 -9.83 -3.07 12.85
C ILE A 87 -8.46 -3.57 12.37
N ILE A 88 -7.42 -2.75 12.53
CA ILE A 88 -6.07 -3.03 12.02
C ILE A 88 -5.15 -3.70 13.06
N ARG A 89 -5.70 -4.17 14.19
CA ARG A 89 -4.93 -4.70 15.33
C ARG A 89 -3.93 -5.79 14.96
N SER A 90 -4.26 -6.62 13.95
CA SER A 90 -3.36 -7.67 13.47
C SER A 90 -2.02 -7.15 12.95
N SER A 91 -1.98 -5.89 12.47
CA SER A 91 -0.77 -5.30 11.90
C SER A 91 0.27 -4.87 12.94
N GLY A 92 -0.04 -4.86 14.24
CA GLY A 92 0.89 -4.39 15.29
C GLY A 92 1.14 -2.88 15.25
N TYR A 93 1.53 -2.27 16.37
CA TYR A 93 1.61 -0.80 16.53
C TYR A 93 0.36 -0.07 15.99
N TYR A 94 -0.80 -0.70 16.16
CA TYR A 94 -2.04 -0.34 15.46
C TYR A 94 -2.54 1.07 15.81
N ASN A 95 -2.31 1.54 17.04
CA ASN A 95 -2.60 2.92 17.42
C ASN A 95 -1.76 3.94 16.64
N GLN A 96 -0.48 3.65 16.41
CA GLN A 96 0.37 4.53 15.60
C GLN A 96 -0.01 4.42 14.13
N LYS A 97 -0.27 3.21 13.62
CA LYS A 97 -0.68 2.99 12.23
C LYS A 97 -2.03 3.64 11.90
N ALA A 98 -3.00 3.63 12.81
CA ALA A 98 -4.27 4.32 12.62
C ALA A 98 -4.07 5.83 12.43
N LYS A 99 -3.20 6.45 13.25
CA LYS A 99 -2.82 7.86 13.08
C LYS A 99 -2.12 8.10 11.75
N LYS A 100 -1.19 7.22 11.34
CA LYS A 100 -0.51 7.32 10.04
C LYS A 100 -1.46 7.20 8.87
N LEU A 101 -2.37 6.21 8.89
CA LEU A 101 -3.42 6.04 7.88
C LEU A 101 -4.32 7.25 7.79
N LYS A 102 -4.67 7.87 8.93
CA LYS A 102 -5.47 9.10 8.96
C LYS A 102 -4.74 10.29 8.32
N GLU A 103 -3.48 10.53 8.67
CA GLU A 103 -2.68 11.60 8.05
C GLU A 103 -2.45 11.34 6.56
N PHE A 104 -2.13 10.10 6.19
CA PHE A 104 -1.98 9.73 4.79
C PHE A 104 -3.29 9.84 4.02
N SER A 105 -4.44 9.51 4.62
CA SER A 105 -5.75 9.64 3.95
C SER A 105 -6.07 11.10 3.62
N LYS A 106 -5.71 12.04 4.50
CA LYS A 106 -5.83 13.49 4.20
C LYS A 106 -4.99 13.84 2.98
N PHE A 107 -3.71 13.45 2.99
CA PHE A 107 -2.81 13.65 1.85
C PHE A 107 -3.33 12.99 0.56
N PHE A 108 -3.88 11.77 0.67
CA PHE A 108 -4.44 11.04 -0.46
C PHE A 108 -5.57 11.80 -1.14
N VAL A 109 -6.44 12.40 -0.35
CA VAL A 109 -7.58 13.19 -0.85
C VAL A 109 -7.12 14.51 -1.47
N SER A 110 -6.13 15.18 -0.88
CA SER A 110 -5.78 16.55 -1.28
C SER A 110 -4.68 16.66 -2.32
N GLU A 111 -3.68 15.77 -2.32
CA GLU A 111 -2.42 15.98 -3.04
C GLU A 111 -1.92 14.77 -3.84
N PHE A 112 -2.42 13.55 -3.59
CA PHE A 112 -1.82 12.34 -4.17
C PHE A 112 -1.81 12.31 -5.70
N ASP A 113 -2.86 12.82 -6.36
CA ASP A 113 -2.91 12.88 -7.83
C ASP A 113 -1.83 13.79 -8.42
N ARG A 114 -1.27 14.73 -7.65
CA ARG A 114 -0.12 15.56 -8.08
C ARG A 114 1.13 14.71 -8.29
N LEU A 115 1.29 13.60 -7.57
CA LEU A 115 2.46 12.73 -7.70
C LEU A 115 2.61 12.17 -9.12
N LYS A 116 1.49 11.94 -9.82
CA LYS A 116 1.44 11.35 -11.17
C LYS A 116 2.08 12.22 -12.25
N THR A 117 2.19 13.54 -12.02
CA THR A 117 2.77 14.49 -12.98
C THR A 117 4.12 15.04 -12.53
N MET A 118 4.59 14.67 -11.34
CA MET A 118 5.85 15.13 -10.77
C MET A 118 7.01 14.24 -11.19
N LYS A 119 8.22 14.82 -11.22
CA LYS A 119 9.45 14.02 -11.31
C LYS A 119 9.60 13.18 -10.04
N SER A 120 10.12 11.96 -10.16
CA SER A 120 10.20 11.01 -9.04
C SER A 120 10.88 11.57 -7.79
N LYS A 121 11.92 12.39 -7.95
CA LYS A 121 12.62 13.04 -6.82
C LYS A 121 11.72 14.02 -6.06
N ASP A 122 10.91 14.78 -6.77
CA ASP A 122 10.01 15.77 -6.18
C ASP A 122 8.80 15.07 -5.54
N ALA A 123 8.25 14.06 -6.22
CA ALA A 123 7.18 13.21 -5.69
C ALA A 123 7.60 12.52 -4.38
N ARG A 124 8.83 11.99 -4.33
CA ARG A 124 9.41 11.42 -3.12
C ARG A 124 9.54 12.44 -2.00
N THR A 125 10.00 13.65 -2.31
CA THR A 125 10.14 14.73 -1.34
C THR A 125 8.78 15.12 -0.75
N LEU A 126 7.74 15.18 -1.59
CA LEU A 126 6.38 15.44 -1.16
C LEU A 126 5.85 14.31 -0.26
N LEU A 127 6.02 13.04 -0.63
CA LEU A 127 5.62 11.90 0.21
C LEU A 127 6.29 11.91 1.58
N LEU A 128 7.59 12.25 1.64
CA LEU A 128 8.34 12.33 2.90
C LEU A 128 7.89 13.47 3.81
N SER A 129 7.16 14.46 3.29
CA SER A 129 6.54 15.51 4.11
C SER A 129 5.32 14.98 4.91
N VAL A 130 4.74 13.85 4.51
CA VAL A 130 3.57 13.26 5.17
C VAL A 130 4.00 12.57 6.45
N LYS A 131 3.46 13.04 7.58
CA LYS A 131 3.76 12.47 8.90
C LYS A 131 3.46 10.97 8.94
N GLY A 132 4.51 10.17 9.15
CA GLY A 132 4.40 8.71 9.25
C GLY A 132 4.84 7.94 8.01
N ILE A 133 5.15 8.64 6.91
CA ILE A 133 5.76 8.07 5.72
C ILE A 133 7.29 8.21 5.83
N GLY A 134 7.98 7.09 5.92
CA GLY A 134 9.44 7.02 5.89
C GLY A 134 9.98 6.78 4.48
N LYS A 135 11.31 6.73 4.34
CA LYS A 135 11.99 6.47 3.06
C LYS A 135 11.47 5.22 2.36
N GLU A 136 11.42 4.09 3.06
CA GLU A 136 10.95 2.81 2.52
C GLU A 136 9.49 2.88 2.03
N SER A 137 8.60 3.49 2.81
CA SER A 137 7.19 3.61 2.42
C SER A 137 6.98 4.58 1.27
N ALA A 138 7.73 5.69 1.23
CA ALA A 138 7.69 6.61 0.10
C ALA A 138 8.15 5.90 -1.18
N ASP A 139 9.26 5.16 -1.11
CA ASP A 139 9.80 4.43 -2.25
C ASP A 139 8.86 3.30 -2.69
N SER A 140 8.19 2.63 -1.75
CA SER A 140 7.17 1.61 -2.07
C SER A 140 5.94 2.22 -2.74
N ILE A 141 5.45 3.37 -2.27
CA ILE A 141 4.29 4.08 -2.87
C ILE A 141 4.62 4.62 -4.26
N LEU A 142 5.88 4.97 -4.55
CA LEU A 142 6.27 5.42 -5.89
C LEU A 142 6.53 4.27 -6.85
N LEU A 143 6.86 3.09 -6.33
CA LEU A 143 7.12 1.90 -7.12
C LEU A 143 5.82 1.28 -7.66
N TYR A 144 4.77 1.29 -6.84
CA TYR A 144 3.46 0.69 -7.14
C TYR A 144 2.43 1.75 -7.52
#